data_AF-A0A914Q038-F1
#
_entry.id   AF-A0A914Q038-F1
#
_cell.length_a   1.000
_cell.length_b   1.000
_cell.length_c   1.000
_cell.angle_alpha   90.00
_cell.angle_beta   90.00
_cell.angle_gamma   90.00
#
_symmetry.space_group_name_H-M   'P 1'
#
loop_
_entity.id
_entity.type
_entity.pdbx_description
1 polymer ?
#
loop_
_entity_poly.entity_id
_entity_poly.type
_entity_poly.pdbx_seq_one_letter_code
_entity_poly.pdbx_strand_id
1 'polypeptide(L)'
;MDEIKKETAFEKFENVTVQGDERVGKLLRASKSLLKEEEKSVEKKNLYLEYAPQFVYPLIQEEVEGLHLDFTKKEDATFLGRLLTTAGILVGFAQNAPTIVQMSQNLLLFIEKVKNIESEDVIESIVFCYGAIVQAMSPEVFFEVFGEDVCDWIQYLITLKESDVCDSCPRLREVVEGTAGMLLYTVNTMKEQMETL
;
A
#
# COMPACT_ATOMS: atom_id res chain seq x y z
N MET A 1 -8.41 12.46 22.91
CA MET A 1 -8.71 12.89 21.51
C MET A 1 -8.21 11.85 20.51
N ASP A 2 -7.11 11.13 20.83
CA ASP A 2 -6.58 10.03 20.01
C ASP A 2 -7.38 8.71 20.09
N GLU A 3 -8.02 8.41 21.23
CA GLU A 3 -8.89 7.22 21.36
C GLU A 3 -10.15 7.29 20.48
N ILE A 4 -10.73 8.49 20.35
CA ILE A 4 -11.96 8.73 19.58
C ILE A 4 -11.71 8.55 18.06
N LYS A 5 -10.51 8.91 17.57
CA LYS A 5 -10.12 8.71 16.17
C LYS A 5 -9.89 7.24 15.84
N LYS A 6 -9.28 6.49 16.77
CA LYS A 6 -9.16 5.03 16.65
C LYS A 6 -10.54 4.41 16.52
N GLU A 7 -11.45 4.73 17.43
CA GLU A 7 -12.85 4.23 17.40
C GLU A 7 -13.56 4.49 16.06
N THR A 8 -13.39 5.68 15.47
CA THR A 8 -14.04 6.02 14.19
C THR A 8 -13.43 5.33 12.97
N ALA A 9 -12.12 5.09 12.97
CA ALA A 9 -11.49 4.22 11.98
C ALA A 9 -12.02 2.78 12.09
N PHE A 10 -12.11 2.25 13.32
CA PHE A 10 -12.59 0.90 13.64
C PHE A 10 -14.08 0.66 13.34
N GLU A 11 -14.94 1.64 13.57
CA GLU A 11 -16.35 1.56 13.15
C GLU A 11 -16.51 1.51 11.62
N LYS A 12 -15.64 2.19 10.86
CA LYS A 12 -15.58 2.03 9.40
C LYS A 12 -15.09 0.63 9.01
N PHE A 13 -14.09 0.08 9.71
CA PHE A 13 -13.63 -1.29 9.49
C PHE A 13 -14.70 -2.35 9.74
N GLU A 14 -15.49 -2.21 10.80
CA GLU A 14 -16.61 -3.11 11.09
C GLU A 14 -17.63 -3.08 9.96
N ASN A 15 -17.94 -1.90 9.42
CA ASN A 15 -18.87 -1.78 8.29
C ASN A 15 -18.32 -2.37 6.97
N VAL A 16 -17.00 -2.41 6.79
CA VAL A 16 -16.35 -3.14 5.67
C VAL A 16 -16.40 -4.67 5.90
N THR A 17 -16.55 -5.13 7.15
CA THR A 17 -16.63 -6.56 7.50
C THR A 17 -18.06 -7.12 7.65
N VAL A 18 -19.10 -6.44 7.14
CA VAL A 18 -20.47 -7.00 7.14
C VAL A 18 -20.88 -7.53 5.77
N GLN A 19 -20.51 -8.78 5.49
CA GLN A 19 -21.44 -9.88 5.16
C GLN A 19 -20.69 -11.04 4.48
N GLY A 20 -20.35 -12.07 5.28
CA GLY A 20 -20.33 -13.47 4.84
C GLY A 20 -19.69 -13.77 3.49
N ASP A 21 -18.64 -13.04 3.11
CA ASP A 21 -18.15 -13.13 1.75
C ASP A 21 -17.09 -14.23 1.66
N GLU A 22 -17.50 -15.41 1.17
CA GLU A 22 -16.63 -16.56 0.89
C GLU A 22 -15.37 -16.15 0.09
N ARG A 23 -15.45 -15.02 -0.64
CA ARG A 23 -14.38 -14.38 -1.42
C ARG A 23 -13.24 -13.84 -0.55
N VAL A 24 -13.52 -13.17 0.57
CA VAL A 24 -12.51 -12.68 1.52
C VAL A 24 -11.78 -13.86 2.17
N GLY A 25 -12.50 -14.93 2.49
CA GLY A 25 -11.93 -16.14 3.06
C GLY A 25 -10.97 -16.91 2.13
N LYS A 26 -11.10 -16.77 0.80
CA LYS A 26 -10.15 -17.37 -0.16
C LYS A 26 -8.83 -16.58 -0.22
N LEU A 27 -8.89 -15.25 -0.24
CA LEU A 27 -7.71 -14.37 -0.23
C LEU A 27 -6.87 -14.50 1.05
N LEU A 28 -7.54 -14.61 2.20
CA LEU A 28 -6.86 -14.81 3.49
C LEU A 28 -6.08 -16.13 3.57
N ARG A 29 -6.57 -17.19 2.91
CA ARG A 29 -5.88 -18.50 2.89
C ARG A 29 -4.62 -18.49 2.02
N ALA A 30 -4.66 -17.82 0.87
CA ALA A 30 -3.49 -17.68 -0.01
C ALA A 30 -2.39 -16.80 0.63
N SER A 31 -2.78 -15.76 1.35
CA SER A 31 -1.83 -14.84 2.00
C SER A 31 -1.07 -15.51 3.16
N LYS A 32 -1.75 -16.35 3.95
CA LYS A 32 -1.14 -17.12 5.06
C LYS A 32 -0.04 -18.09 4.61
N SER A 33 -0.09 -18.61 3.37
CA SER A 33 0.98 -19.49 2.86
C SER A 33 2.23 -18.73 2.43
N LEU A 34 2.09 -17.50 1.93
CA LEU A 34 3.21 -16.69 1.43
C LEU A 34 4.03 -16.09 2.58
N LEU A 35 3.38 -15.69 3.67
CA LEU A 35 4.04 -15.07 4.82
C LEU A 35 4.79 -16.06 5.73
N LYS A 36 4.61 -17.37 5.53
CA LYS A 36 5.19 -18.40 6.41
C LYS A 36 6.63 -18.79 6.06
N GLU A 37 7.18 -18.28 4.95
CA GLU A 37 8.47 -18.72 4.41
C GLU A 37 9.70 -17.86 4.79
N GLU A 38 9.54 -16.74 5.52
CA GLU A 38 10.67 -15.79 5.73
C GLU A 38 11.44 -15.90 7.06
N GLU A 39 11.12 -16.84 7.95
CA GLU A 39 11.82 -16.93 9.24
C GLU A 39 13.08 -17.80 9.18
N LYS A 40 14.21 -17.18 8.79
CA LYS A 40 15.57 -17.30 9.39
C LYS A 40 16.65 -16.86 8.40
N SER A 41 17.00 -15.57 8.43
CA SER A 41 18.31 -15.13 7.95
C SER A 41 18.95 -14.21 8.97
N VAL A 42 20.26 -14.32 9.14
CA VAL A 42 21.07 -13.46 10.02
C VAL A 42 20.86 -12.02 9.57
N GLU A 43 20.22 -11.18 10.40
CA GLU A 43 19.94 -9.77 10.10
C GLU A 43 21.25 -9.03 9.79
N LYS A 44 21.54 -8.88 8.49
CA LYS A 44 22.57 -7.94 8.04
C LYS A 44 22.04 -6.53 8.31
N LYS A 45 22.85 -5.70 8.95
CA LYS A 45 22.54 -4.28 9.16
C LYS A 45 22.14 -3.64 7.82
N ASN A 46 20.92 -3.10 7.75
CA ASN A 46 20.45 -2.36 6.60
C ASN A 46 21.16 -1.00 6.54
N LEU A 47 22.06 -0.82 5.56
CA LEU A 47 22.84 0.40 5.38
C LEU A 47 22.07 1.51 4.67
N TYR A 48 20.92 1.19 4.08
CA TYR A 48 20.11 2.13 3.31
C TYR A 48 19.27 3.04 4.21
N LEU A 49 18.93 2.62 5.44
CA LEU A 49 18.01 3.32 6.34
C LEU A 49 18.35 4.81 6.56
N GLU A 50 19.64 5.13 6.70
CA GLU A 50 20.11 6.51 6.93
C GLU A 50 19.96 7.41 5.70
N TYR A 51 19.97 6.83 4.51
CA TYR A 51 19.93 7.54 3.24
C TYR A 51 18.57 7.49 2.56
N ALA A 52 17.66 6.62 3.01
CA ALA A 52 16.37 6.39 2.37
C ALA A 52 15.59 7.66 2.02
N PRO A 53 15.49 8.67 2.90
CA PRO A 53 14.84 9.95 2.56
C PRO A 53 15.44 10.66 1.33
N GLN A 54 16.77 10.57 1.16
CA GLN A 54 17.51 11.22 0.07
C GLN A 54 17.25 10.55 -1.28
N PHE A 55 16.79 9.30 -1.29
CA PHE A 55 16.38 8.58 -2.50
C PHE A 55 14.89 8.72 -2.78
N VAL A 56 14.05 8.64 -1.74
CA VAL A 56 12.59 8.65 -1.89
C VAL A 56 12.07 10.05 -2.21
N TYR A 57 12.44 11.07 -1.43
CA TYR A 57 11.82 12.40 -1.56
C TYR A 57 12.03 13.04 -2.93
N PRO A 58 13.22 12.99 -3.56
CA PRO A 58 13.38 13.57 -4.90
C PRO A 58 12.53 12.90 -5.98
N LEU A 59 12.13 11.63 -5.80
CA LEU A 59 11.29 10.93 -6.77
C LEU A 59 9.84 11.37 -6.71
N ILE A 60 9.32 11.66 -5.51
CA ILE A 60 7.91 12.01 -5.30
C ILE A 60 7.67 13.52 -5.23
N GLN A 61 8.64 14.31 -5.70
CA GLN A 61 8.50 15.76 -5.85
C GLN A 61 7.60 16.09 -7.04
N GLU A 62 6.65 16.99 -6.80
CA GLU A 62 5.66 17.41 -7.80
C GLU A 62 6.25 18.34 -8.86
N GLU A 63 7.18 19.20 -8.44
CA GLU A 63 7.83 20.17 -9.30
C GLU A 63 9.33 19.98 -9.18
N VAL A 64 9.92 19.48 -10.26
CA VAL A 64 11.37 19.53 -10.43
C VAL A 64 11.63 20.62 -11.47
N GLU A 65 12.28 21.71 -11.05
CA GLU A 65 12.64 22.82 -11.93
C GLU A 65 13.33 22.28 -13.20
N GLY A 66 12.72 22.53 -14.36
CA GLY A 66 13.27 22.15 -15.66
C GLY A 66 12.84 20.79 -16.22
N LEU A 67 11.99 20.01 -15.53
CA LEU A 67 11.35 18.83 -16.13
C LEU A 67 9.98 19.17 -16.74
N HIS A 68 9.83 18.90 -18.03
CA HIS A 68 8.56 18.99 -18.77
C HIS A 68 7.72 17.72 -18.61
N LEU A 69 7.57 17.21 -17.40
CA LEU A 69 6.72 16.04 -17.14
C LEU A 69 5.34 16.52 -16.70
N ASP A 70 4.31 16.06 -17.41
CA ASP A 70 2.93 16.34 -17.04
C ASP A 70 2.32 15.10 -16.39
N PHE A 71 2.58 14.94 -15.09
CA PHE A 71 2.02 13.85 -14.29
C PHE A 71 0.51 13.94 -14.11
N THR A 72 -0.17 14.96 -14.64
CA THR A 72 -1.64 15.02 -14.65
C THR A 72 -2.24 14.42 -15.93
N LYS A 73 -1.41 14.10 -16.92
CA LYS A 73 -1.82 13.57 -18.22
C LYS A 73 -1.35 12.14 -18.44
N LYS A 74 -2.08 11.45 -19.32
CA LYS A 74 -1.78 10.07 -19.72
C LYS A 74 -0.49 9.94 -20.54
N GLU A 75 0.01 11.03 -21.11
CA GLU A 75 1.17 11.04 -22.02
C GLU A 75 2.44 10.50 -21.35
N ASP A 76 2.66 10.83 -20.07
CA ASP A 76 3.82 10.38 -19.29
C ASP A 76 3.51 9.22 -18.33
N ALA A 77 2.35 8.57 -18.48
CA ALA A 77 1.84 7.60 -17.52
C ALA A 77 2.78 6.39 -17.29
N THR A 78 3.43 5.89 -18.35
CA THR A 78 4.40 4.78 -18.22
C THR A 78 5.63 5.19 -17.42
N PHE A 79 6.13 6.42 -17.61
CA PHE A 79 7.26 6.93 -16.83
C PHE A 79 6.86 7.14 -15.38
N LEU A 80 5.69 7.74 -15.14
CA LEU A 80 5.12 7.92 -13.82
C LEU A 80 4.92 6.60 -13.08
N GLY A 81 4.39 5.56 -13.75
CA GLY A 81 4.27 4.22 -13.16
C GLY A 81 5.63 3.67 -12.70
N ARG A 82 6.67 3.76 -13.54
CA ARG A 82 8.02 3.33 -13.16
C ARG A 82 8.58 4.12 -11.98
N LEU A 83 8.33 5.42 -11.94
CA LEU A 83 8.75 6.29 -10.85
C LEU A 83 8.03 5.93 -9.54
N LEU A 84 6.71 5.72 -9.58
CA LEU A 84 5.92 5.24 -8.44
C LEU A 84 6.41 3.87 -7.94
N THR A 85 6.57 2.91 -8.85
CA THR A 85 7.09 1.58 -8.50
C THR A 85 8.46 1.68 -7.83
N THR A 86 9.35 2.53 -8.37
CA THR A 86 10.68 2.77 -7.79
C THR A 86 10.57 3.35 -6.38
N ALA A 87 9.72 4.35 -6.18
CA ALA A 87 9.47 4.92 -4.86
C ALA A 87 8.91 3.87 -3.88
N GLY A 88 7.98 3.02 -4.31
CA GLY A 88 7.46 1.91 -3.52
C GLY A 88 8.55 0.91 -3.11
N ILE A 89 9.43 0.50 -4.04
CA ILE A 89 10.56 -0.40 -3.74
C ILE A 89 11.46 0.21 -2.68
N LEU A 90 11.80 1.49 -2.85
CA LEU A 90 12.66 2.23 -1.92
C LEU A 90 12.02 2.40 -0.54
N VAL A 91 10.70 2.57 -0.45
CA VAL A 91 9.96 2.57 0.82
C VAL A 91 10.01 1.17 1.45
N GLY A 92 9.78 0.10 0.68
CA GLY A 92 9.88 -1.27 1.16
C GLY A 92 11.27 -1.61 1.72
N PHE A 93 12.35 -1.17 1.07
CA PHE A 93 13.72 -1.35 1.57
C PHE A 93 14.06 -0.49 2.78
N ALA A 94 13.28 0.56 3.05
CA ALA A 94 13.44 1.40 4.23
C ALA A 94 12.68 0.85 5.45
N GLN A 95 12.36 -0.45 5.46
CA GLN A 95 11.70 -1.10 6.59
C GLN A 95 12.39 -0.77 7.91
N ASN A 96 11.62 -0.33 8.90
CA ASN A 96 12.11 0.09 10.22
C ASN A 96 13.03 1.34 10.22
N ALA A 97 13.12 2.10 9.12
CA ALA A 97 13.79 3.40 9.14
C ALA A 97 13.05 4.37 10.08
N PRO A 98 13.76 5.25 10.82
CA PRO A 98 13.11 6.25 11.68
C PRO A 98 12.14 7.17 10.93
N THR A 99 12.36 7.35 9.63
CA THR A 99 11.56 8.22 8.75
C THR A 99 10.50 7.45 7.97
N ILE A 100 10.29 6.15 8.21
CA ILE A 100 9.43 5.32 7.37
C ILE A 100 7.99 5.83 7.31
N VAL A 101 7.44 6.25 8.45
CA VAL A 101 6.10 6.85 8.54
C VAL A 101 5.99 8.07 7.65
N GLN A 102 6.95 9.01 7.76
CA GLN A 102 6.95 10.23 6.97
C GLN A 102 7.13 9.93 5.47
N MET A 103 7.99 8.99 5.10
CA MET A 103 8.18 8.59 3.69
C MET A 103 6.90 7.98 3.11
N SER A 104 6.26 7.04 3.82
CA SER A 104 5.01 6.42 3.40
C SER A 104 3.87 7.43 3.27
N GLN A 105 3.77 8.40 4.18
CA GLN A 105 2.77 9.48 4.09
C GLN A 105 3.00 10.38 2.86
N ASN A 106 4.25 10.76 2.57
CA ASN A 106 4.54 11.55 1.38
C ASN A 106 4.27 10.76 0.10
N LEU A 107 4.59 9.47 0.08
CA LEU A 107 4.25 8.59 -1.05
C LEU A 107 2.73 8.51 -1.24
N LEU A 108 1.95 8.38 -0.16
CA LEU A 108 0.50 8.38 -0.24
C LEU A 108 -0.05 9.72 -0.78
N LEU A 109 0.47 10.86 -0.31
CA LEU A 109 0.07 12.18 -0.83
C LEU A 109 0.35 12.31 -2.33
N PHE A 110 1.43 11.72 -2.81
CA PHE A 110 1.75 11.68 -4.23
C PHE A 110 0.80 10.76 -5.01
N ILE A 111 0.51 9.56 -4.48
CA ILE A 111 -0.49 8.62 -5.03
C ILE A 111 -1.85 9.30 -5.19
N GLU A 112 -2.31 10.01 -4.17
CA GLU A 112 -3.60 10.70 -4.16
C GLU A 112 -3.75 11.73 -5.30
N LYS A 113 -2.63 12.30 -5.77
CA LYS A 113 -2.62 13.26 -6.90
C LYS A 113 -2.73 12.57 -8.25
N VAL A 114 -2.23 11.35 -8.36
CA VAL A 114 -2.11 10.63 -9.64
C VAL A 114 -3.07 9.45 -9.78
N LYS A 115 -3.83 9.11 -8.73
CA LYS A 115 -4.73 7.94 -8.71
C LYS A 115 -5.87 7.95 -9.71
N ASN A 116 -6.21 9.12 -10.26
CA ASN A 116 -7.26 9.28 -11.27
C ASN A 116 -6.75 9.06 -12.71
N ILE A 117 -5.47 8.76 -12.90
CA ILE A 117 -4.90 8.48 -14.22
C ILE A 117 -5.25 7.05 -14.61
N GLU A 118 -6.12 6.91 -15.60
CA GLU A 118 -6.57 5.63 -16.16
C GLU A 118 -5.51 5.01 -17.10
N SER A 119 -4.38 4.61 -16.52
CA SER A 119 -3.30 3.88 -17.19
C SER A 119 -2.91 2.66 -16.35
N GLU A 120 -2.82 1.49 -16.99
CA GLU A 120 -2.45 0.22 -16.35
C GLU A 120 -1.13 0.33 -15.59
N ASP A 121 -0.11 0.99 -16.17
CA ASP A 121 1.20 1.17 -15.53
C ASP A 121 1.08 1.96 -14.21
N VAL A 122 0.25 3.01 -14.19
CA VAL A 122 0.06 3.85 -13.01
C VAL A 122 -0.74 3.09 -11.95
N ILE A 123 -1.83 2.45 -12.37
CA ILE A 123 -2.69 1.65 -11.48
C ILE A 123 -1.88 0.53 -10.84
N GLU A 124 -1.16 -0.28 -11.61
CA GLU A 124 -0.31 -1.37 -11.08
C GLU A 124 0.69 -0.84 -10.05
N SER A 125 1.31 0.31 -10.35
CA SER A 125 2.29 0.93 -9.48
C SER A 125 1.68 1.47 -8.18
N ILE A 126 0.47 2.03 -8.22
CA ILE A 126 -0.26 2.48 -7.03
C ILE A 126 -0.58 1.29 -6.13
N VAL A 127 -1.10 0.21 -6.71
CA VAL A 127 -1.42 -1.03 -5.98
C VAL A 127 -0.16 -1.57 -5.31
N PHE A 128 0.95 -1.63 -6.05
CA PHE A 128 2.24 -2.02 -5.50
C PHE A 128 2.68 -1.14 -4.32
N CYS A 129 2.54 0.19 -4.43
CA CYS A 129 2.89 1.12 -3.36
C CYS A 129 2.06 0.90 -2.09
N TYR A 130 0.76 0.63 -2.19
CA TYR A 130 -0.03 0.27 -1.01
C TYR A 130 0.54 -0.95 -0.29
N GLY A 131 0.93 -1.98 -1.07
CA GLY A 131 1.59 -3.15 -0.50
C GLY A 131 2.92 -2.84 0.16
N ALA A 132 3.76 -2.04 -0.50
CA ALA A 132 5.06 -1.63 0.04
C ALA A 132 4.93 -0.83 1.35
N ILE A 133 3.95 0.07 1.45
CA ILE A 133 3.69 0.85 2.67
C ILE A 133 3.36 -0.09 3.84
N VAL A 134 2.50 -1.07 3.61
CA VAL A 134 2.05 -2.02 4.64
C VAL A 134 3.20 -2.88 5.14
N GLN A 135 4.06 -3.36 4.24
CA GLN A 135 5.19 -4.21 4.60
C GLN A 135 6.35 -3.46 5.27
N ALA A 136 6.46 -2.15 5.02
CA ALA A 136 7.60 -1.37 5.51
C ALA A 136 7.55 -1.03 7.01
N MET A 137 6.44 -1.30 7.69
CA MET A 137 6.28 -1.01 9.12
C MET A 137 5.56 -2.13 9.86
N SER A 138 5.63 -2.10 11.19
CA SER A 138 4.87 -3.05 12.01
C SER A 138 3.36 -2.78 11.87
N PRO A 139 2.51 -3.80 12.03
CA PRO A 139 1.06 -3.63 11.97
C PRO A 139 0.54 -2.54 12.90
N GLU A 140 1.07 -2.42 14.12
CA GLU A 140 0.65 -1.44 15.10
C GLU A 140 0.87 -0.01 14.62
N VAL A 141 2.06 0.28 14.09
CA VAL A 141 2.41 1.59 13.51
C VAL A 141 1.57 1.85 12.25
N PHE A 142 1.38 0.82 11.42
CA PHE A 142 0.57 0.93 10.21
C PHE A 142 -0.87 1.38 10.53
N PHE A 143 -1.55 0.73 11.48
CA PHE A 143 -2.93 1.09 11.83
C PHE A 143 -3.05 2.41 12.56
N GLU A 144 -2.05 2.79 13.38
CA GLU A 144 -2.03 4.10 14.01
C GLU A 144 -2.00 5.23 12.98
N VAL A 145 -1.28 5.02 11.87
CA VAL A 145 -1.05 6.07 10.86
C VAL A 145 -2.07 6.02 9.71
N PHE A 146 -2.37 4.83 9.19
CA PHE A 146 -3.14 4.62 7.95
C PHE A 146 -4.46 3.86 8.18
N GLY A 147 -4.88 3.67 9.43
CA GLY A 147 -6.10 2.93 9.75
C GLY A 147 -7.35 3.48 9.05
N GLU A 148 -7.48 4.80 8.93
CA GLU A 148 -8.60 5.40 8.19
C GLU A 148 -8.49 5.15 6.67
N ASP A 149 -7.29 5.26 6.11
CA ASP A 149 -7.05 5.18 4.67
C ASP A 149 -7.13 3.75 4.12
N VAL A 150 -6.72 2.75 4.91
CA VAL A 150 -6.62 1.36 4.42
C VAL A 150 -8.00 0.76 4.08
N CYS A 151 -9.08 1.20 4.72
CA CYS A 151 -10.43 0.85 4.31
C CYS A 151 -10.69 1.30 2.86
N ASP A 152 -10.33 2.55 2.54
CA ASP A 152 -10.51 3.13 1.22
C ASP A 152 -9.60 2.43 0.19
N TRP A 153 -8.39 2.01 0.59
CA TRP A 153 -7.50 1.23 -0.28
C TRP A 153 -8.08 -0.14 -0.59
N ILE A 154 -8.61 -0.87 0.41
CA ILE A 154 -9.25 -2.17 0.19
C ILE A 154 -10.46 -2.01 -0.73
N GLN A 155 -11.29 -1.00 -0.49
CA GLN A 155 -12.46 -0.73 -1.33
C GLN A 155 -12.05 -0.42 -2.77
N TYR A 156 -11.01 0.41 -2.95
CA TYR A 156 -10.44 0.70 -4.26
C TYR A 156 -9.97 -0.57 -4.99
N LEU A 157 -9.25 -1.47 -4.31
CA LEU A 157 -8.76 -2.72 -4.90
C LEU A 157 -9.90 -3.68 -5.28
N ILE A 158 -10.96 -3.75 -4.46
CA ILE A 158 -12.15 -4.55 -4.77
C ILE A 158 -12.83 -4.01 -6.04
N THR A 159 -13.03 -2.70 -6.12
CA THR A 159 -13.62 -2.06 -7.31
C THR A 159 -12.74 -2.26 -8.54
N LEU A 160 -11.42 -2.12 -8.39
CA LEU A 160 -10.47 -2.29 -9.49
C LEU A 160 -10.45 -3.73 -10.03
N LYS A 161 -10.55 -4.73 -9.14
CA LYS A 161 -10.62 -6.15 -9.52
C LYS A 161 -11.82 -6.47 -10.42
N GLU A 162 -12.94 -5.76 -10.25
CA GLU A 162 -14.16 -5.92 -11.05
C GLU A 162 -14.18 -5.05 -12.32
N SER A 163 -13.13 -4.26 -12.55
CA SER A 163 -13.04 -3.39 -13.73
C SER A 163 -12.53 -4.12 -14.96
N ASP A 164 -12.92 -3.62 -16.14
CA ASP A 164 -12.46 -4.10 -17.45
C ASP A 164 -10.91 -4.08 -17.58
N VAL A 165 -10.24 -3.21 -16.82
CA VAL A 165 -8.78 -3.09 -16.82
C VAL A 165 -8.11 -4.32 -16.21
N CYS A 166 -8.65 -4.88 -15.12
CA CYS A 166 -8.16 -6.14 -14.55
C CYS A 166 -8.53 -7.34 -15.42
N ASP A 167 -9.67 -7.30 -16.11
CA ASP A 167 -10.11 -8.37 -17.00
C ASP A 167 -9.22 -8.52 -18.23
N SER A 168 -8.69 -7.40 -18.72
CA SER A 168 -7.79 -7.34 -19.87
C SER A 168 -6.31 -7.55 -19.53
N CYS A 169 -5.92 -7.40 -18.25
CA CYS A 169 -4.53 -7.54 -17.80
C CYS A 169 -4.38 -8.55 -16.64
N PRO A 170 -4.05 -9.83 -16.94
CA PRO A 170 -3.90 -10.88 -15.91
C PRO A 170 -2.87 -10.55 -14.83
N ARG A 171 -1.77 -9.87 -15.20
CA ARG A 171 -0.73 -9.44 -14.27
C ARG A 171 -1.26 -8.41 -13.27
N LEU A 172 -1.99 -7.40 -13.76
CA LEU A 172 -2.60 -6.41 -12.88
C LEU A 172 -3.59 -7.07 -11.91
N ARG A 173 -4.41 -8.00 -12.41
CA ARG A 173 -5.33 -8.78 -11.56
C ARG A 173 -4.59 -9.51 -10.44
N GLU A 174 -3.48 -10.19 -10.74
CA GLU A 174 -2.67 -10.89 -9.74
C GLU A 174 -2.14 -9.92 -8.66
N VAL A 175 -1.60 -8.77 -9.08
CA VAL A 175 -1.07 -7.74 -8.16
C VAL A 175 -2.18 -7.16 -7.28
N VAL A 176 -3.36 -6.89 -7.85
CA VAL A 176 -4.54 -6.40 -7.12
C VAL A 176 -5.03 -7.42 -6.10
N GLU A 177 -5.17 -8.69 -6.49
CA GLU A 177 -5.62 -9.75 -5.60
C GLU A 177 -4.62 -10.02 -4.48
N GLY A 178 -3.33 -10.09 -4.80
CA GLY A 178 -2.28 -10.27 -3.82
C GLY A 178 -2.24 -9.13 -2.79
N THR A 179 -2.32 -7.88 -3.26
CA THR A 179 -2.30 -6.71 -2.37
C THR A 179 -3.56 -6.61 -1.52
N ALA A 180 -4.74 -6.85 -2.10
CA ALA A 180 -6.00 -6.86 -1.35
C ALA A 180 -6.01 -7.95 -0.28
N GLY A 181 -5.51 -9.16 -0.62
CA GLY A 181 -5.40 -10.26 0.33
C GLY A 181 -4.46 -9.96 1.49
N MET A 182 -3.31 -9.35 1.21
CA MET A 182 -2.37 -8.89 2.23
C MET A 182 -2.99 -7.84 3.15
N LEU A 183 -3.64 -6.80 2.60
CA LEU A 183 -4.30 -5.77 3.38
C LEU A 183 -5.38 -6.35 4.29
N LEU A 184 -6.25 -7.22 3.76
CA LEU A 184 -7.27 -7.91 4.52
C LEU A 184 -6.67 -8.79 5.63
N TYR A 185 -5.55 -9.46 5.36
CA TYR A 185 -4.86 -10.26 6.37
C TYR A 185 -4.30 -9.40 7.50
N THR A 186 -3.65 -8.29 7.17
CA THR A 186 -3.11 -7.33 8.13
C THR A 186 -4.22 -6.74 9.01
N VAL A 187 -5.36 -6.36 8.43
CA VAL A 187 -6.55 -5.89 9.17
C VAL A 187 -7.10 -6.95 10.11
N ASN A 188 -7.32 -8.18 9.63
CA ASN A 188 -7.89 -9.23 10.47
C ASN A 188 -6.96 -9.63 11.62
N THR A 189 -5.65 -9.67 11.37
CA THR A 189 -4.65 -10.00 12.41
C THR A 189 -4.68 -8.97 13.54
N MET A 190 -4.79 -7.69 13.20
CA MET A 190 -4.87 -6.62 14.20
C MET A 190 -6.20 -6.62 14.96
N LYS A 191 -7.30 -6.95 14.29
CA LYS A 191 -8.60 -7.16 14.95
C LYS A 191 -8.53 -8.28 16.00
N GLU A 192 -7.97 -9.44 15.63
CA GLU A 192 -7.80 -10.58 16.55
C GLU A 192 -6.92 -10.23 17.76
N GLN A 193 -5.86 -9.43 17.57
CA GLN A 193 -5.00 -8.96 18.66
C GLN A 193 -5.70 -7.99 19.61
N MET A 194 -6.66 -7.20 19.13
CA MET A 194 -7.43 -6.27 19.96
C MET A 194 -8.55 -6.97 20.75
N GLU A 195 -9.17 -8.02 20.19
CA GLU A 195 -10.20 -8.81 20.87
C GLU A 195 -9.64 -9.71 22.00
N THR A 196 -8.32 -9.88 22.07
CA THR A 196 -7.62 -10.71 23.06
C THR A 196 -7.02 -9.92 24.23
N LEU A 197 -7.13 -8.58 24.22
CA LEU A 197 -6.72 -7.65 25.28
C LEU A 197 -7.92 -7.16 26.10
#